data_AF-A0A1B1YR92-F1
#
_entry.id   AF-A0A1B1YR92-F1
#
_cell.length_a   1.000
_cell.length_b   1.000
_cell.length_c   1.000
_cell.angle_alpha   90.00
_cell.angle_beta   90.00
_cell.angle_gamma   90.00
#
_symmetry.space_group_name_H-M   'P 1'
#
loop_
_entity.id
_entity.type
_entity.pdbx_description
1 polymer ?
#
loop_
_entity_poly.entity_id
_entity_poly.type
_entity_poly.pdbx_seq_one_letter_code
_entity_poly.pdbx_strand_id
1 'polypeptide(L)' 'MESLFFLVPVTLLLVGIAVAVFFWAMRSGQFDDLDSPAWRILHDDETQPPRSEPPNDDQPRP' A
#
# COMPACT_ATOMS: atom_id res chain seq x y z
N MET A 1 8.93 -8.88 45.61
CA MET A 1 8.06 -10.04 45.29
C MET A 1 6.62 -9.63 45.02
N GLU A 2 6.06 -8.64 45.73
CA GLU A 2 4.70 -8.10 45.48
C GLU A 2 4.46 -7.55 44.06
N SER A 3 5.46 -6.88 43.46
CA SER A 3 5.30 -6.26 42.13
C SER A 3 5.06 -7.27 41.01
N LEU A 4 5.54 -8.50 41.15
CA LEU A 4 5.34 -9.56 40.16
C LEU A 4 3.86 -9.96 40.05
N PHE A 5 3.12 -9.93 41.16
CA PHE A 5 1.69 -10.19 41.15
C PHE A 5 0.89 -9.17 40.35
N PHE A 6 1.40 -7.94 40.21
CA PHE A 6 0.81 -6.92 39.37
C PHE A 6 1.34 -6.97 37.93
N LEU A 7 2.65 -7.15 37.75
CA LEU A 7 3.29 -7.16 36.43
C LEU A 7 2.87 -8.35 35.56
N VAL A 8 2.72 -9.55 36.15
CA VAL A 8 2.33 -10.77 35.42
C VAL A 8 0.96 -10.61 34.72
N PRO A 9 -0.13 -10.24 35.40
CA PRO A 9 -1.43 -10.08 34.75
C PRO A 9 -1.45 -8.91 33.76
N VAL A 10 -0.76 -7.79 34.06
CA VAL A 10 -0.63 -6.66 33.12
C VAL A 10 0.07 -7.10 31.84
N THR A 11 1.16 -7.86 31.96
CA THR A 11 1.90 -8.36 30.78
C THR A 11 1.08 -9.35 29.98
N LEU A 12 0.37 -10.28 30.64
CA LEU A 12 -0.55 -11.20 29.97
C LEU A 12 -1.67 -10.47 29.22
N LEU A 13 -2.23 -9.41 29.81
CA LEU A 13 -3.24 -8.58 29.17
C LEU A 13 -2.66 -7.89 27.92
N LEU A 14 -1.48 -7.28 28.02
CA LEU A 14 -0.82 -6.61 26.90
C LEU A 14 -0.50 -7.58 25.77
N VAL A 15 0.03 -8.77 26.08
CA VAL A 15 0.28 -9.82 25.09
C VAL A 15 -1.03 -10.28 24.44
N GLY A 16 -2.09 -10.48 25.23
CA GLY A 16 -3.40 -10.84 24.72
C GLY A 16 -3.97 -9.80 23.76
N ILE A 17 -3.86 -8.52 24.10
CA ILE A 17 -4.28 -7.40 23.22
C ILE A 17 -3.44 -7.40 21.93
N ALA A 18 -2.12 -7.53 22.04
CA ALA A 18 -1.24 -7.54 20.88
C ALA A 18 -1.59 -8.69 19.90
N VAL A 19 -1.84 -9.89 20.43
CA VAL A 19 -2.27 -11.05 19.65
C VAL A 19 -3.65 -10.80 19.00
N ALA A 20 -4.62 -10.25 19.75
CA ALA A 20 -5.93 -9.94 19.20
C ALA A 20 -5.87 -8.92 18.05
N VAL A 21 -5.07 -7.86 18.21
CA VAL A 21 -4.83 -6.85 17.17
C VAL A 21 -4.13 -7.47 15.96
N PHE A 22 -3.13 -8.33 16.17
CA PHE A 22 -2.44 -9.04 15.10
C PHE A 22 -3.40 -9.91 14.26
N PHE A 23 -4.24 -10.72 14.91
CA PHE A 23 -5.24 -11.52 14.20
C PHE A 23 -6.30 -10.67 13.50
N TRP A 24 -6.71 -9.55 14.09
CA TRP A 24 -7.62 -8.59 13.45
C TRP A 24 -7.00 -7.99 12.19
N ALA A 25 -5.73 -7.56 12.23
CA ALA A 25 -5.03 -7.00 11.08
C ALA A 25 -4.87 -8.02 9.95
N MET A 26 -4.51 -9.27 10.29
CA MET A 26 -4.40 -10.37 9.33
C MET A 26 -5.74 -10.65 8.62
N ARG A 27 -6.86 -10.65 9.36
CA ARG A 27 -8.20 -10.83 8.79
C ARG A 27 -8.70 -9.61 8.01
N SER A 28 -8.19 -8.42 8.31
CA SER A 28 -8.63 -7.18 7.67
C SER A 28 -8.07 -6.98 6.26
N GLY A 29 -7.32 -7.96 5.73
CA GLY A 29 -6.84 -7.93 4.34
C GLY A 29 -5.85 -6.79 4.06
N GLN A 30 -5.19 -6.24 5.09
CA GLN A 30 -4.24 -5.13 4.92
C GLN A 30 -3.02 -5.49 4.04
N PHE A 31 -2.80 -6.79 3.81
CA PHE A 31 -1.73 -7.31 2.95
C PHE A 31 -2.15 -7.47 1.48
N ASP A 32 -3.43 -7.33 1.15
CA ASP A 32 -3.97 -7.57 -0.19
C ASP A 32 -3.67 -6.40 -1.15
N ASP A 33 -3.38 -5.21 -0.62
CA ASP A 33 -3.07 -4.00 -1.40
C ASP A 33 -1.55 -3.73 -1.55
N LEU A 34 -0.70 -4.68 -1.14
CA LEU A 34 0.76 -4.58 -1.35
C LEU A 34 1.18 -4.94 -2.79
N ASP A 35 0.30 -5.58 -3.56
CA ASP A 35 0.56 -5.99 -4.94
C ASP A 35 0.30 -4.88 -5.98
N SER A 36 -0.52 -3.87 -5.63
CA SER A 36 -0.93 -2.79 -6.54
C SER A 36 0.17 -1.80 -6.98
N PRO A 37 1.12 -1.36 -6.13
CA PRO A 37 2.04 -0.27 -6.50
C PRO A 37 3.13 -0.68 -7.50
N ALA A 38 3.59 -1.94 -7.44
CA ALA A 38 4.72 -2.41 -8.24
C ALA A 38 4.37 -2.54 -9.74
N TRP A 39 3.13 -2.89 -10.07
CA TRP A 39 2.66 -3.04 -11.44
C TRP A 39 2.53 -1.72 -12.20
N ARG A 40 2.18 -0.63 -11.50
CA ARG A 40 2.01 0.70 -12.10
C ARG A 40 3.32 1.30 -12.60
N ILE A 41 4.42 1.15 -11.86
CA ILE A 41 5.71 1.74 -12.23
C ILE A 41 6.27 1.11 -13.52
N LEU A 42 5.98 -0.16 -13.80
CA LEU A 42 6.40 -0.83 -15.05
C LEU A 42 5.49 -0.55 -16.25
N HIS A 43 4.23 -0.16 -16.05
CA HIS A 43 3.24 -0.01 -17.14
C HIS A 43 2.83 1.45 -17.43
N ASP A 44 3.27 2.42 -16.63
CA ASP A 44 2.99 3.85 -16.84
C ASP A 44 3.64 4.41 -18.14
N ASP A 45 4.56 3.67 -18.77
CA ASP A 45 5.20 4.07 -20.04
C ASP A 45 4.35 3.75 -21.29
N GLU A 46 3.31 2.89 -21.18
CA GLU A 46 2.49 2.50 -22.35
C GLU A 46 1.25 3.38 -22.57
N THR A 47 0.94 4.30 -21.65
CA THR A 47 -0.29 5.12 -21.72
C THR A 47 -0.07 6.58 -22.07
N GLN A 48 1.11 6.99 -22.55
CA GLN A 48 1.26 8.33 -23.08
C GLN A 48 0.49 8.41 -24.42
N PRO A 49 -0.63 9.15 -24.53
CA PRO A 49 -1.29 9.34 -25.81
C PRO A 49 -0.26 9.98 -26.77
N PRO A 50 -0.26 9.61 -28.06
CA PRO A 50 0.67 10.19 -29.02
C PRO A 50 0.54 11.71 -28.91
N ARG A 51 1.65 12.36 -28.53
CA ARG A 51 1.76 13.81 -28.50
C ARG A 51 1.27 14.30 -29.84
N SER A 52 0.14 14.99 -29.85
CA SER A 52 -0.42 15.59 -31.05
C SER A 52 0.63 16.56 -31.57
N GLU A 53 1.36 16.17 -32.62
CA GLU A 53 2.17 17.12 -33.36
C GLU A 53 1.25 18.25 -33.80
N PRO A 54 1.56 19.53 -33.48
CA PRO A 54 0.79 20.63 -34.03
C PRO A 54 0.84 20.53 -35.56
N PRO A 55 -0.26 20.80 -36.28
CA PRO A 55 -0.27 20.72 -37.73
C PRO A 55 0.86 21.56 -38.30
N ASN A 56 1.79 20.92 -39.00
CA ASN A 56 2.83 21.60 -39.74
C ASN A 56 2.16 22.29 -40.94
N ASP A 57 1.85 23.57 -40.78
CA ASP A 57 1.18 24.42 -41.78
C ASP A 57 2.14 24.91 -42.89
N ASP A 58 3.29 24.25 -43.06
CA ASP A 58 4.26 24.52 -44.12
C ASP A 58 4.15 23.48 -45.26
N GLN A 59 2.99 23.41 -45.91
CA GLN A 59 2.87 22.83 -47.25
C GLN A 59 2.44 23.90 -48.26
N PRO A 60 3.31 24.33 -49.19
CA PRO A 60 2.90 25.23 -50.26
C PRO A 60 1.96 24.48 -51.19
N ARG A 61 0.70 24.92 -51.26
CA ARG A 61 -0.31 24.37 -52.15
C ARG A 61 0.13 24.56 -53.61
N PRO A 62 0.18 23.51 -54.46
CA PRO A 62 0.36 23.65 -55.90
C PRO A 62 -0.88 24.23 -56.58
#